data_AF-A0A959T7D3-F1
#
_entry.id   AF-A0A959T7D3-F1
#
_cell.length_a   1.000
_cell.length_b   1.000
_cell.length_c   1.000
_cell.angle_alpha   90.00
_cell.angle_beta   90.00
_cell.angle_gamma   90.00
#
_symmetry.space_group_name_H-M   'P 1'
#
loop_
_entity.id
_entity.type
_entity.pdbx_description
1 polymer ?
#
loop_
_entity_poly.entity_id
_entity_poly.type
_entity_poly.pdbx_seq_one_letter_code
_entity_poly.pdbx_strand_id
1 'polypeptide(L)'
;MKCTHPGHAWYIELEPGGACRFEQLTPGALRFVRLREHLDHADAIAALRQRCAGLDAPATVLDLELKGRLSGEGQEQLNALLAELEGRFLHVGVDLDIERMLTPEAIGGLFPDGTLPHALLTALLADADHPGDARVALDLI
;
A
#
# COMPACT_ATOMS: atom_id res chain seq x y z
N MET A 1 -16.65 -11.31 -8.53
CA MET A 1 -16.55 -12.69 -9.06
C MET A 1 -15.06 -13.02 -9.16
N LYS A 2 -14.51 -13.88 -8.29
CA LYS A 2 -13.06 -14.18 -8.23
C LYS A 2 -12.82 -15.55 -8.86
N CYS A 3 -12.56 -15.59 -10.16
CA CYS A 3 -12.00 -16.78 -10.80
C CYS A 3 -10.47 -16.66 -10.74
N THR A 4 -9.83 -17.47 -9.90
CA THR A 4 -8.37 -17.51 -9.68
C THR A 4 -7.65 -18.45 -10.65
N HIS A 5 -8.35 -18.93 -11.68
CA HIS A 5 -7.80 -19.93 -12.60
C HIS A 5 -7.12 -19.19 -13.75
N PRO A 6 -5.83 -19.46 -14.03
CA PRO A 6 -5.19 -18.94 -15.22
C PRO A 6 -6.00 -19.39 -16.44
N GLY A 7 -6.34 -18.44 -17.32
CA GLY A 7 -6.97 -18.78 -18.59
C GLY A 7 -6.05 -19.73 -19.35
N HIS A 8 -6.61 -20.81 -19.87
CA HIS A 8 -5.86 -21.77 -20.68
C HIS A 8 -6.37 -21.71 -22.12
N ALA A 9 -5.46 -21.64 -23.08
CA ALA A 9 -5.76 -21.81 -24.48
C ALA A 9 -5.14 -23.14 -24.95
N TRP A 10 -5.78 -23.79 -25.92
CA TRP A 10 -5.29 -25.04 -26.48
C TRP A 10 -5.23 -24.90 -28.00
N TYR A 11 -4.07 -25.22 -28.57
CA TYR A 11 -3.89 -25.43 -30.00
C TYR A 11 -4.10 -26.92 -30.26
N ILE A 12 -5.07 -27.28 -31.09
CA ILE A 12 -5.36 -28.67 -31.45
C ILE A 12 -5.31 -28.77 -32.97
N GLU A 13 -4.42 -29.61 -33.46
CA GLU A 13 -4.22 -29.91 -34.87
C GLU A 13 -4.64 -31.35 -35.14
N LEU A 14 -5.54 -31.52 -36.12
CA LEU A 14 -6.10 -32.81 -36.50
C LEU A 14 -5.60 -33.16 -37.90
N GLU A 15 -4.84 -34.24 -38.02
CA GLU A 15 -4.36 -34.73 -39.30
C GLU A 15 -5.38 -35.65 -39.98
N PRO A 16 -5.40 -35.72 -41.33
CA PRO A 16 -6.33 -36.57 -42.08
C PRO A 16 -6.25 -38.07 -41.74
N GLY A 17 -5.12 -38.53 -41.18
CA GLY A 17 -4.91 -39.91 -40.73
C GLY A 17 -5.43 -40.22 -39.32
N GLY A 18 -6.10 -39.27 -38.67
CA GLY A 18 -6.60 -39.43 -37.30
C GLY A 18 -5.57 -39.18 -36.21
N ALA A 19 -4.34 -38.79 -36.57
CA ALA A 19 -3.37 -38.29 -35.61
C ALA A 19 -3.82 -36.92 -35.10
N CYS A 20 -3.78 -36.73 -33.78
CA CYS A 20 -4.16 -35.50 -33.11
C CYS A 20 -2.94 -34.98 -32.35
N ARG A 21 -2.52 -33.75 -32.65
CA ARG A 21 -1.52 -33.03 -31.88
C ARG A 21 -2.21 -31.93 -31.10
N PHE A 22 -1.95 -31.85 -29.81
CA PHE A 22 -2.45 -30.77 -28.98
C PHE A 22 -1.29 -30.13 -28.22
N GLU A 23 -1.31 -28.81 -28.13
CA GLU A 23 -0.36 -28.01 -27.38
C GLU A 23 -1.14 -27.00 -26.54
N GLN A 24 -0.77 -26.86 -25.27
CA GLN A 24 -1.36 -25.87 -24.39
C GLN A 24 -0.68 -24.52 -24.64
N LEU A 25 -1.46 -23.55 -25.10
CA LEU A 25 -1.02 -22.16 -25.22
C LEU A 25 -1.28 -21.44 -23.90
N THR A 26 -0.32 -20.64 -23.45
CA THR A 26 -0.45 -19.80 -22.25
C THR A 26 -0.87 -18.40 -22.69
N PRO A 27 -2.17 -18.03 -22.65
CA PRO A 27 -2.60 -16.68 -23.00
C PRO A 27 -2.04 -15.65 -22.01
N GLY A 28 -1.90 -14.40 -22.49
CA GLY A 28 -1.13 -13.29 -21.91
C GLY A 28 -1.06 -13.23 -20.38
N ALA A 29 0.18 -13.26 -19.88
CA ALA A 29 0.58 -13.46 -18.49
C ALA A 29 0.29 -12.28 -17.53
N LEU A 30 -0.66 -11.40 -17.84
CA LEU A 30 -0.96 -10.26 -16.98
C LEU A 30 -1.71 -10.70 -15.73
N ARG A 31 -1.11 -10.48 -14.57
CA ARG A 31 -1.66 -10.76 -13.25
C ARG A 31 -2.18 -9.47 -12.63
N PHE A 32 -3.40 -9.50 -12.09
CA PHE A 32 -3.95 -8.39 -11.33
C PHE A 32 -3.92 -8.77 -9.86
N VAL A 33 -3.17 -8.03 -9.06
CA VAL A 33 -3.01 -8.28 -7.62
C VAL A 33 -3.49 -7.06 -6.88
N ARG A 34 -4.49 -7.23 -6.02
CA ARG A 34 -4.93 -6.20 -5.07
C ARG A 34 -4.47 -6.57 -3.67
N LEU A 35 -3.69 -5.69 -3.04
CA LEU A 35 -3.27 -5.82 -1.64
C LEU A 35 -4.02 -4.77 -0.80
N ARG A 36 -4.46 -5.20 0.39
CA ARG A 36 -5.22 -4.37 1.32
C ARG A 36 -4.53 -4.46 2.67
N GLU A 37 -3.80 -3.43 3.04
CA GLU A 37 -2.96 -3.46 4.24
C GLU A 37 -3.29 -2.30 5.17
N HIS A 38 -3.12 -2.56 6.46
CA HIS A 38 -3.17 -1.53 7.50
C HIS A 38 -1.74 -1.25 7.96
N LEU A 39 -1.31 0.01 7.90
CA LEU A 39 0.05 0.46 8.16
C LEU A 39 0.05 1.38 9.39
N ASP A 40 0.28 0.78 10.57
CA ASP A 40 0.36 1.53 11.84
C ASP A 40 1.79 1.68 12.38
N HIS A 41 2.76 0.99 11.76
CA HIS A 41 4.14 0.95 12.21
C HIS A 41 5.08 0.54 11.08
N ALA A 42 6.37 0.84 11.24
CA ALA A 42 7.40 0.57 10.23
C ALA A 42 7.48 -0.92 9.81
N ASP A 43 7.22 -1.85 10.74
CA ASP A 43 7.21 -3.28 10.43
C ASP A 43 6.12 -3.66 9.41
N ALA A 44 4.99 -2.95 9.39
CA ALA A 44 3.93 -3.18 8.42
C ALA A 44 4.38 -2.77 7.00
N ILE A 45 5.18 -1.70 6.89
CA ILE A 45 5.79 -1.26 5.63
C ILE A 45 6.80 -2.31 5.15
N ALA A 46 7.62 -2.85 6.05
CA ALA A 46 8.57 -3.91 5.73
C ALA A 46 7.86 -5.19 5.25
N ALA A 47 6.76 -5.57 5.89
CA ALA A 47 5.94 -6.71 5.48
C ALA A 47 5.32 -6.50 4.08
N LEU A 48 4.79 -5.31 3.79
CA LEU A 48 4.27 -4.96 2.47
C LEU A 48 5.36 -5.08 1.39
N ARG A 49 6.56 -4.58 1.68
CA ARG A 49 7.72 -4.68 0.79
C ARG A 49 8.07 -6.14 0.47
N GLN A 50 8.14 -7.01 1.49
CA GLN A 50 8.43 -8.44 1.29
C GLN A 50 7.37 -9.13 0.44
N ARG A 51 6.08 -8.80 0.64
CA ARG A 51 5.00 -9.35 -0.18
C ARG A 51 5.09 -8.92 -1.63
N CYS A 52 5.38 -7.64 -1.88
CA CYS A 52 5.61 -7.15 -3.24
C CYS A 52 6.85 -7.80 -3.87
N ALA A 53 7.88 -8.08 -3.08
CA ALA A 53 9.09 -8.75 -3.55
C ALA A 53 8.81 -10.16 -4.13
N GLY A 54 7.86 -10.90 -3.54
CA GLY A 54 7.45 -12.22 -4.01
C GLY A 54 6.58 -12.24 -5.28
N LEU A 55 6.19 -11.08 -5.83
CA LEU A 55 5.38 -11.00 -7.04
C LEU A 55 6.24 -10.91 -8.30
N ASP A 56 5.72 -11.50 -9.38
CA ASP A 56 6.26 -11.36 -10.73
C ASP A 56 5.92 -9.97 -11.30
N ALA A 57 6.67 -8.97 -10.85
CA ALA A 57 6.42 -7.56 -11.12
C ALA A 57 6.26 -7.17 -12.60
N PRO A 58 7.10 -7.62 -13.55
CA PRO A 58 6.96 -7.22 -14.97
C PRO A 58 5.66 -7.72 -15.60
N ALA A 59 5.05 -8.76 -15.04
CA ALA A 59 3.79 -9.32 -15.51
C ALA A 59 2.59 -8.97 -14.60
N THR A 60 2.77 -8.09 -13.61
CA THR A 60 1.75 -7.81 -12.60
C THR A 60 1.30 -6.34 -12.63
N VAL A 61 -0.01 -6.13 -12.70
CA VAL A 61 -0.70 -4.90 -12.35
C VAL A 61 -1.04 -4.96 -10.87
N LEU A 62 -0.42 -4.11 -10.08
CA LEU A 62 -0.57 -4.03 -8.62
C LEU A 62 -1.57 -2.94 -8.27
N ASP A 63 -2.46 -3.22 -7.33
CA ASP A 63 -3.41 -2.26 -6.78
C ASP A 63 -3.30 -2.30 -5.26
N LEU A 64 -2.93 -1.17 -4.66
CA LEU A 64 -2.65 -1.03 -3.24
C LEU A 64 -3.75 -0.17 -2.61
N GLU A 65 -4.54 -0.76 -1.71
CA GLU A 65 -5.40 -0.01 -0.80
C GLU A 65 -4.73 -0.01 0.58
N LEU A 66 -4.15 1.11 0.98
CA LEU A 66 -3.39 1.25 2.22
C LEU A 66 -4.11 2.17 3.19
N LYS A 67 -4.35 1.69 4.40
CA LYS A 67 -4.98 2.46 5.48
C LYS A 67 -4.09 2.51 6.71
N GLY A 68 -4.31 3.46 7.61
CA GLY A 68 -3.72 3.43 8.96
C GLY A 68 -3.01 4.70 9.35
N ARG A 69 -2.09 4.60 10.30
CA ARG A 69 -1.42 5.77 10.89
C ARG A 69 0.10 5.63 10.88
N LEU A 70 0.77 6.56 10.21
CA LEU A 70 2.24 6.57 10.13
C LEU A 70 2.81 7.86 10.69
N SER A 71 3.97 7.76 11.34
CA SER A 71 4.81 8.91 11.68
C SER A 71 5.34 9.59 10.42
N GLY A 72 5.97 10.76 10.56
CA GLY A 72 6.64 11.44 9.44
C GLY A 72 7.67 10.54 8.74
N GLU A 73 8.53 9.87 9.52
CA GLU A 73 9.50 8.91 8.98
C GLU A 73 8.82 7.72 8.30
N GLY A 74 7.72 7.21 8.87
CA GLY A 74 6.95 6.12 8.26
C GLY A 74 6.34 6.52 6.91
N GLN A 75 5.88 7.77 6.77
CA GLN A 75 5.40 8.30 5.49
C GLN A 75 6.51 8.42 4.45
N GLU A 76 7.70 8.87 4.84
CA GLU A 76 8.86 8.92 3.94
C GLU A 76 9.26 7.51 3.48
N GLN A 77 9.28 6.54 4.39
CA GLN A 77 9.53 5.13 4.05
C GLN A 77 8.48 4.56 3.09
N LEU A 78 7.20 4.89 3.30
CA LEU A 78 6.12 4.48 2.41
C LEU A 78 6.28 5.11 1.02
N ASN A 79 6.55 6.42 0.94
CA ASN A 79 6.74 7.11 -0.34
C ASN A 79 7.94 6.53 -1.12
N ALA A 80 9.04 6.23 -0.44
CA ALA A 80 10.19 5.57 -1.06
C ALA A 80 9.85 4.18 -1.59
N LEU A 81 9.04 3.41 -0.85
CA LEU A 81 8.55 2.11 -1.31
C LEU A 81 7.65 2.26 -2.56
N LEU A 82 6.69 3.19 -2.56
CA LEU A 82 5.79 3.39 -3.70
C LEU A 82 6.56 3.77 -4.97
N ALA A 83 7.55 4.67 -4.87
CA ALA A 83 8.40 5.04 -6.00
C ALA A 83 9.20 3.85 -6.56
N GLU A 84 9.69 2.95 -5.69
CA GLU A 84 10.34 1.71 -6.12
C GLU A 84 9.38 0.77 -6.84
N LEU A 85 8.14 0.63 -6.35
CA LEU A 85 7.12 -0.24 -6.95
C LEU A 85 6.67 0.28 -8.32
N GLU A 86 6.48 1.58 -8.48
CA GLU A 86 6.13 2.21 -9.77
C GLU A 86 7.17 1.94 -10.86
N GLY A 87 8.46 1.88 -10.50
CA GLY A 87 9.53 1.54 -11.45
C GLY A 87 9.67 0.06 -11.79
N ARG A 88 9.05 -0.83 -11.00
CA ARG A 88 9.26 -2.29 -11.07
C ARG A 88 8.06 -3.04 -11.64
N PHE A 89 6.84 -2.62 -11.30
CA PHE A 89 5.61 -3.27 -11.75
C PHE A 89 5.15 -2.72 -13.09
N LEU A 90 4.35 -3.51 -13.81
CA LEU A 90 3.76 -3.05 -15.07
C LEU A 90 2.87 -1.81 -14.87
N HIS A 91 2.11 -1.80 -13.78
CA HIS A 91 1.32 -0.67 -13.33
C HIS A 91 1.07 -0.78 -11.82
N VAL A 92 1.01 0.36 -11.13
CA VAL A 92 0.66 0.45 -9.71
C VAL A 92 -0.47 1.44 -9.54
N GLY A 93 -1.63 0.96 -9.07
CA GLY A 93 -2.70 1.78 -8.53
C GLY A 93 -2.49 1.93 -7.02
N VAL A 94 -2.67 3.13 -6.48
CA VAL A 94 -2.52 3.38 -5.04
C VAL A 94 -3.71 4.20 -4.54
N ASP A 95 -4.39 3.67 -3.53
CA ASP A 95 -5.40 4.35 -2.73
C ASP A 95 -4.86 4.48 -1.29
N LEU A 96 -4.58 5.72 -0.88
CA LEU A 96 -3.96 6.05 0.40
C LEU A 96 -4.97 6.70 1.33
N ASP A 97 -5.26 6.01 2.42
CA ASP A 97 -6.04 6.50 3.56
C ASP A 97 -5.17 6.42 4.82
N ILE A 98 -4.01 7.08 4.75
CA ILE A 98 -2.97 7.09 5.80
C ILE A 98 -3.01 8.44 6.51
N GLU A 99 -3.38 8.40 7.78
CA GLU A 99 -3.32 9.54 8.68
C GLU A 99 -1.91 9.75 9.23
N ARG A 100 -1.50 11.00 9.41
CA ARG A 100 -0.22 11.33 10.04
C ARG A 100 -0.33 11.24 11.56
N MET A 101 0.47 10.41 12.22
CA MET A 101 0.47 10.33 13.68
C MET A 101 0.89 11.68 14.27
N LEU A 102 0.09 12.22 15.20
CA LEU A 102 0.46 13.38 15.99
C LEU A 102 1.50 12.95 17.03
N THR A 103 2.73 13.44 16.88
CA THR A 103 3.80 13.29 17.88
C THR A 103 4.25 14.68 18.35
N PRO A 104 4.90 14.81 19.51
CA PRO A 104 5.43 16.09 19.98
C PRO A 104 6.35 16.76 18.97
N GLU A 105 7.16 15.97 18.25
CA GLU A 105 8.05 16.44 17.20
C GLU A 105 7.25 16.97 15.99
N ALA A 106 6.15 16.30 15.63
CA ALA A 106 5.26 16.77 14.57
C ALA A 106 4.57 18.09 14.96
N ILE A 107 4.20 18.26 16.22
CA ILE A 107 3.64 19.52 16.75
C ILE A 107 4.68 20.63 16.69
N GLY A 108 5.91 20.39 17.14
CA GLY A 108 7.00 21.38 17.11
C GLY A 108 7.42 21.79 15.69
N GLY A 109 7.28 20.90 14.71
CA GLY A 109 7.51 21.22 13.30
C GLY A 109 6.40 22.05 12.64
N LEU A 110 5.16 21.95 13.13
CA LEU A 110 3.99 22.69 12.62
C LEU A 110 3.78 24.03 13.34
N PHE A 111 4.05 24.06 14.64
CA PHE A 111 3.82 25.20 15.50
C PHE A 111 5.08 25.52 16.32
N PRO A 112 5.62 26.74 16.21
CA PRO A 112 6.77 27.15 17.01
C PRO A 112 6.52 27.02 18.50
N ASP A 113 7.58 26.66 19.24
CA ASP A 113 7.55 26.58 20.69
C ASP A 113 7.10 27.92 21.31
N GLY A 114 6.19 27.83 22.29
CA GLY A 114 5.61 28.98 22.97
C GLY A 114 4.35 29.57 22.31
N THR A 115 3.89 29.00 21.20
CA THR A 115 2.58 29.35 20.63
C THR A 115 1.44 28.63 21.34
N LEU A 116 0.26 29.25 21.37
CA LEU A 116 -0.94 28.67 22.01
C LEU A 116 -1.35 27.30 21.41
N PRO A 117 -1.33 27.11 20.07
CA PRO A 117 -1.56 25.78 19.47
C PRO A 117 -0.54 24.74 19.94
N HIS A 118 0.73 25.10 20.06
CA HIS A 118 1.77 24.19 20.51
C HIS A 118 1.54 23.71 21.96
N ALA A 119 1.24 24.64 22.88
CA ALA A 119 0.98 24.30 24.28
C ALA A 119 -0.31 23.48 24.45
N LEU A 120 -1.35 23.82 23.69
CA LEU A 120 -2.63 23.09 23.70
C LEU A 120 -2.48 21.66 23.20
N LEU A 121 -1.90 21.48 22.01
CA LEU A 121 -1.74 20.16 21.40
C LEU A 121 -0.82 19.27 22.24
N THR A 122 0.26 19.82 22.80
CA THR A 122 1.16 19.08 23.70
C THR A 122 0.47 18.65 24.99
N ALA A 123 -0.37 19.51 25.58
CA ALA A 123 -1.14 19.16 26.78
C ALA A 123 -2.19 18.07 26.49
N LEU A 124 -2.90 18.17 25.37
CA LEU A 124 -3.89 17.17 24.95
C LEU A 124 -3.25 15.83 24.57
N LEU A 125 -2.02 15.85 24.02
CA LEU A 125 -1.29 14.61 23.72
C LEU A 125 -0.82 13.88 25.00
N ALA A 126 -0.63 14.61 26.09
CA ALA A 126 -0.24 14.09 27.39
C ALA A 126 -1.44 13.56 28.21
N ASP A 127 -2.67 13.82 27.77
CA ASP A 127 -3.88 13.30 28.40
C ASP A 127 -4.14 11.86 27.93
N ALA A 128 -3.94 10.90 28.85
CA ALA A 128 -4.13 9.49 28.59
C ALA A 128 -5.61 9.07 28.52
N ASP A 129 -6.53 9.88 29.07
CA ASP A 129 -7.96 9.56 29.11
C ASP A 129 -8.63 9.85 27.75
N HIS A 130 -8.07 10.78 26.95
CA HIS A 130 -8.63 11.18 25.65
C HIS A 130 -7.57 11.32 24.54
N PRO A 131 -6.98 10.20 24.07
CA PRO A 131 -5.88 10.22 23.09
C PRO A 131 -6.27 10.77 21.70
N GLY A 132 -7.57 11.00 21.44
CA GLY A 132 -8.06 11.57 20.19
C GLY A 132 -8.18 13.10 20.20
N ASP A 133 -8.15 13.74 21.37
CA ASP A 133 -8.51 15.15 21.50
C ASP A 133 -7.49 16.09 20.85
N ALA A 134 -6.21 15.72 20.89
CA ALA A 134 -5.16 16.45 20.19
C ALA A 134 -5.39 16.49 18.67
N ARG A 135 -5.97 15.42 18.09
CA ARG A 135 -6.32 15.40 16.65
C ARG A 135 -7.52 16.30 16.38
N VAL A 136 -8.58 16.18 17.17
CA VAL A 136 -9.79 17.01 16.99
C VAL A 136 -9.44 18.49 17.11
N ALA A 137 -8.57 18.85 18.06
CA ALA A 137 -8.07 20.20 18.20
C ALA A 137 -7.25 20.66 16.98
N LEU A 138 -6.41 19.79 16.39
CA LEU A 138 -5.67 20.11 15.18
C LEU A 138 -6.60 20.38 13.97
N ASP A 139 -7.70 19.63 13.84
CA ASP A 139 -8.65 19.77 12.73
C ASP A 139 -9.52 21.05 12.84
N LEU A 140 -9.56 21.69 14.02
CA LEU A 140 -10.36 22.88 14.32
C LEU A 140 -9.58 24.21 14.21
N ILE A 141 -8.24 24.15 14.14
CA ILE A 141 -7.33 25.31 14.08
C ILE A 141 -7.05 25.67 12.62
#